data_AF-A0ABD2PEZ0-F1
#
_entry.id   AF-A0ABD2PEZ0-F1
#
_cell.length_a   1.000
_cell.length_b   1.000
_cell.length_c   1.000
_cell.angle_alpha   90.00
_cell.angle_beta   90.00
_cell.angle_gamma   90.00
#
_symmetry.space_group_name_H-M   'P 1'
#
loop_
_entity.id
_entity.type
_entity.pdbx_description
1 polymer ?
#
loop_
_entity_poly.entity_id
_entity_poly.type
_entity_poly.pdbx_seq_one_letter_code
_entity_poly.pdbx_strand_id
1 'polypeptide(L)'
;MSKRKIDEAWRKPRIAKGTPFYKYSNIFTIGVIGISGLSWYMYQCWPESSKIQKGLREGKWEFSPEIKFHIDSMKVAQADPTYHELLIKMQKRAYEKEEAAKAKPWYVEILESKPEI
;
A
#
# COMPACT_ATOMS: atom_id res chain seq x y z
N MET A 1 10.17 35.87 -23.84
CA MET A 1 9.18 35.13 -23.02
C MET A 1 9.23 35.64 -21.58
N SER A 2 8.15 36.29 -21.13
CA SER A 2 8.03 36.82 -19.76
C SER A 2 8.03 35.66 -18.74
N LYS A 3 8.97 35.68 -17.80
CA LYS A 3 9.01 34.75 -16.67
C LYS A 3 7.88 35.10 -15.71
N ARG A 4 6.74 34.39 -15.81
CA ARG A 4 5.66 34.47 -14.82
C ARG A 4 6.22 33.98 -13.48
N LYS A 5 6.57 34.90 -12.57
CA LYS A 5 6.86 34.57 -11.17
C LYS A 5 5.52 34.24 -10.51
N ILE A 6 5.34 33.00 -10.08
CA ILE A 6 4.19 32.58 -9.28
C ILE A 6 4.33 33.22 -7.91
N ASP A 7 3.24 33.84 -7.42
CA ASP A 7 3.19 34.45 -6.10
C ASP A 7 3.53 33.43 -5.01
N GLU A 8 4.32 33.85 -4.03
CA GLU A 8 4.92 32.94 -3.05
C GLU A 8 3.86 32.27 -2.14
N ALA A 9 2.73 32.96 -1.93
CA ALA A 9 1.56 32.45 -1.19
C ALA A 9 0.85 31.26 -1.86
N TRP A 10 0.95 31.13 -3.19
CA TRP A 10 0.28 30.08 -3.97
C TRP A 10 1.24 28.96 -4.40
N ARG A 11 2.50 29.06 -3.98
CA ARG A 11 3.52 28.06 -4.30
C ARG A 11 3.30 26.83 -3.44
N LYS A 12 2.88 25.72 -4.07
CA LYS A 12 2.76 24.40 -3.42
C LYS A 12 4.03 24.17 -2.58
N PRO A 13 3.93 23.88 -1.27
CA PRO A 13 5.09 23.68 -0.44
C PRO A 13 5.93 22.58 -1.07
N ARG A 14 7.15 22.93 -1.51
CA ARG A 14 8.10 21.92 -1.97
C ARG A 14 8.39 21.11 -0.74
N ILE A 15 7.94 19.85 -0.71
CA ILE A 15 8.26 18.90 0.35
C ILE A 15 9.79 18.85 0.41
N ALA A 16 10.37 19.57 1.37
CA ALA A 16 11.80 19.70 1.48
C ALA A 16 12.31 18.33 1.95
N LYS A 17 12.90 17.56 1.03
CA LYS A 17 13.66 16.35 1.34
C LYS A 17 14.75 16.75 2.35
N GLY A 18 14.48 16.58 3.64
CA GLY A 18 15.35 17.07 4.72
C GLY A 18 14.64 17.51 5.99
N THR A 19 13.32 17.72 5.99
CA THR A 19 12.59 17.91 7.26
C THR A 19 12.60 16.62 8.08
N PRO A 20 12.69 16.69 9.42
CA PRO A 20 12.71 15.50 10.27
C PRO A 20 11.49 14.60 10.02
N PHE A 21 10.32 15.17 9.72
CA PHE A 21 9.13 14.43 9.33
C PHE A 21 9.34 13.49 8.13
N TYR A 22 10.05 13.92 7.10
CA TYR A 22 10.31 13.07 5.92
C TYR A 22 11.33 11.97 6.21
N LYS A 23 12.32 12.25 7.07
CA LYS A 23 13.38 11.29 7.46
C LYS A 23 12.85 10.19 8.39
N TYR A 24 11.94 10.53 9.30
CA TYR A 24 11.38 9.60 10.28
C TYR A 24 10.04 8.98 9.86
N SER A 25 9.47 9.37 8.72
CA SER A 25 8.20 8.83 8.21
C SER A 25 8.21 7.30 8.19
N ASN A 26 9.26 6.68 7.64
CA ASN A 26 9.33 5.22 7.53
C ASN A 26 9.44 4.53 8.90
N ILE A 27 10.18 5.12 9.84
CA ILE A 27 10.34 4.58 11.20
C ILE A 27 9.01 4.68 11.95
N PHE A 28 8.29 5.79 11.80
CA PHE A 28 6.96 5.96 12.36
C PHE A 28 5.98 4.94 11.77
N THR A 29 5.99 4.74 10.45
CA THR A 29 5.14 3.72 9.80
C THR A 29 5.45 2.31 10.31
N ILE A 30 6.73 1.94 10.43
CA ILE A 30 7.13 0.64 10.98
C ILE A 30 6.69 0.50 12.45
N GLY A 31 6.83 1.56 13.25
CA GLY A 31 6.38 1.58 14.64
C GLY A 31 4.87 1.39 14.77
N VAL A 32 4.08 2.08 13.95
CA VAL A 32 2.61 1.92 13.92
C VAL A 32 2.21 0.51 13.51
N ILE A 33 2.85 -0.05 12.47
CA ILE A 33 2.59 -1.43 12.03
C ILE A 33 2.93 -2.41 13.17
N GLY A 34 4.09 -2.25 13.81
CA GLY A 34 4.53 -3.11 14.91
C GLY A 34 3.58 -3.08 16.11
N ILE A 35 3.16 -1.89 16.55
CA ILE A 35 2.20 -1.73 17.66
C ILE A 35 0.84 -2.32 17.28
N SER A 36 0.37 -2.10 16.05
CA SER A 36 -0.90 -2.66 15.59
C SER A 36 -0.86 -4.20 15.55
N GLY A 37 0.24 -4.78 15.08
CA GLY A 37 0.45 -6.23 15.03
C GLY A 37 0.51 -6.84 16.42
N LEU A 38 1.19 -6.18 17.36
CA LEU A 38 1.23 -6.61 18.76
C LEU A 38 -0.17 -6.56 19.40
N SER A 39 -0.90 -5.47 19.21
CA SER A 39 -2.27 -5.31 19.72
C SER A 39 -3.20 -6.38 19.16
N TRP A 40 -3.10 -6.66 17.86
CA TRP A 40 -3.84 -7.73 17.21
C TRP A 40 -3.50 -9.12 17.75
N TYR A 41 -2.20 -9.40 17.96
CA TYR A 41 -1.75 -10.66 18.55
C TYR A 41 -2.32 -10.85 19.96
N MET A 42 -2.26 -9.81 20.80
CA MET A 42 -2.85 -9.84 22.14
C MET A 42 -4.36 -10.10 22.09
N TYR A 43 -5.08 -9.50 21.14
CA TYR A 43 -6.49 -9.76 20.91
C TYR A 43 -6.76 -11.23 20.53
N GLN A 44 -5.94 -11.82 19.66
CA GLN A 44 -6.08 -13.24 19.29
C GLN A 44 -5.82 -14.19 20.48
N CYS A 45 -4.87 -13.86 21.36
CA CYS A 45 -4.62 -14.66 22.57
C CYS A 45 -5.74 -14.56 23.61
N TRP A 46 -6.62 -13.56 23.53
CA TRP A 46 -7.71 -13.38 24.48
C TRP A 46 -8.79 -14.46 24.27
N PRO A 47 -9.15 -15.26 25.29
CA PRO A 47 -10.11 -16.37 25.15
C PRO A 47 -11.53 -15.94 24.72
N GLU A 48 -11.96 -14.74 25.09
CA GLU A 48 -13.21 -14.11 24.63
C GLU A 48 -13.21 -13.79 23.13
N SER A 49 -12.07 -13.44 22.52
CA SER A 49 -12.02 -13.17 21.08
C SER A 49 -12.35 -14.44 20.27
N SER A 50 -11.91 -15.60 20.75
CA SER A 50 -12.26 -16.90 20.17
C SER A 50 -13.76 -17.19 20.25
N LYS A 51 -14.43 -16.78 21.34
CA LYS A 51 -15.90 -16.91 21.47
C LYS A 51 -16.62 -15.97 20.51
N ILE A 52 -16.14 -14.74 20.36
CA ILE A 52 -16.69 -13.75 19.42
C ILE A 52 -16.51 -14.23 17.97
N GLN A 53 -15.32 -14.71 17.59
CA GLN A 53 -15.06 -15.25 16.25
C GLN A 53 -15.93 -16.47 15.94
N LYS A 54 -16.13 -17.37 16.92
CA LYS A 54 -17.08 -18.49 16.77
C LYS A 54 -18.52 -18.00 16.59
N GLY A 55 -18.97 -17.05 17.41
CA GLY A 55 -20.29 -16.44 17.27
C GLY A 55 -20.51 -15.73 15.92
N LEU A 56 -19.46 -15.12 15.37
CA LEU A 56 -19.45 -14.52 14.04
C LEU A 56 -19.62 -15.57 12.93
N ARG A 57 -18.89 -16.69 13.03
CA ARG A 57 -18.94 -17.81 12.06
C ARG A 57 -20.26 -18.57 12.13
N GLU A 58 -20.81 -18.73 13.32
CA GLU A 58 -22.10 -19.38 13.57
C GLU A 58 -23.30 -18.50 13.15
N GLY A 59 -23.05 -17.28 12.64
CA GLY A 59 -24.11 -16.40 12.14
C GLY A 59 -25.02 -15.83 13.23
N LYS A 60 -24.61 -15.91 14.51
CA LYS A 60 -25.37 -15.40 15.66
C LYS A 60 -25.45 -13.87 15.69
N TRP A 61 -24.69 -13.20 14.84
CA TRP A 61 -24.64 -11.75 14.73
C TRP A 61 -25.39 -11.34 13.47
N GLU A 62 -26.57 -10.74 13.64
CA GLU A 62 -27.29 -10.12 12.54
C GLU A 62 -26.59 -8.83 12.13
N PHE A 63 -25.73 -8.92 11.11
CA PHE A 63 -25.18 -7.73 10.48
C PHE A 63 -26.28 -6.97 9.74
N SER A 64 -26.24 -5.64 9.82
CA SER A 64 -27.04 -4.75 8.97
C SER A 64 -26.89 -5.16 7.48
N PRO A 65 -27.96 -5.11 6.68
CA PRO A 65 -27.94 -5.53 5.28
C PRO A 65 -26.83 -4.84 4.45
N GLU A 66 -26.49 -3.59 4.76
CA GLU A 66 -25.40 -2.85 4.11
C GLU A 66 -24.02 -3.49 4.37
N ILE A 67 -23.80 -3.95 5.60
CA ILE A 67 -22.55 -4.58 6.02
C ILE A 67 -22.43 -5.97 5.38
N LYS A 68 -23.54 -6.72 5.27
CA LYS A 68 -23.57 -8.00 4.56
C LYS A 68 -23.19 -7.84 3.10
N PHE A 69 -23.79 -6.87 2.42
CA PHE A 69 -23.45 -6.56 1.02
C PHE A 69 -21.96 -6.25 0.84
N HIS A 70 -21.39 -5.46 1.75
CA HIS A 70 -19.97 -5.12 1.68
C HIS A 70 -19.07 -6.34 1.92
N ILE A 71 -19.38 -7.18 2.92
CA ILE A 71 -18.65 -8.42 3.20
C ILE A 71 -18.72 -9.39 2.02
N ASP A 72 -19.90 -9.55 1.41
CA ASP A 72 -20.09 -10.45 0.28
C ASP A 72 -19.35 -9.92 -0.95
N SER A 73 -19.35 -8.61 -1.20
CA SER A 73 -18.54 -8.01 -2.27
C SER A 73 -17.03 -8.23 -2.07
N MET A 74 -16.54 -8.16 -0.83
CA MET A 74 -15.15 -8.46 -0.50
C MET A 74 -14.80 -9.93 -0.67
N LYS A 75 -15.70 -10.84 -0.29
CA LYS A 75 -15.51 -12.28 -0.51
C LYS A 75 -15.50 -12.64 -1.99
N VAL A 76 -16.36 -12.05 -2.79
CA VAL A 76 -16.37 -12.22 -4.25
C VAL A 76 -15.06 -11.72 -4.86
N ALA A 77 -14.58 -10.55 -4.42
CA ALA A 77 -13.28 -10.02 -4.85
C ALA A 77 -12.09 -10.91 -4.46
N GLN A 78 -12.18 -11.65 -3.33
CA GLN A 78 -11.17 -12.63 -2.93
C GLN A 78 -11.30 -13.97 -3.66
N ALA A 79 -12.51 -14.37 -4.04
CA ALA A 79 -12.79 -15.65 -4.69
C ALA A 79 -12.58 -15.63 -6.21
N ASP A 80 -12.64 -14.46 -6.84
CA ASP A 80 -12.46 -14.32 -8.28
C ASP A 80 -10.97 -14.16 -8.63
N PRO A 81 -10.32 -15.19 -9.22
CA PRO A 81 -8.90 -15.14 -9.60
C PRO A 81 -8.59 -14.01 -10.59
N THR A 82 -9.60 -13.54 -11.33
CA THR A 82 -9.48 -12.44 -12.28
C THR A 82 -9.08 -11.12 -11.60
N TYR A 83 -9.61 -10.85 -10.40
CA TYR A 83 -9.25 -9.66 -9.63
C TYR A 83 -7.82 -9.74 -9.07
N HIS A 84 -7.38 -10.94 -8.71
CA HIS A 84 -6.00 -11.18 -8.27
C HIS A 84 -4.99 -10.92 -9.40
N GLU A 85 -5.28 -11.41 -10.60
CA GLU A 85 -4.47 -11.14 -11.80
C GLU A 85 -4.40 -9.64 -12.13
N LEU A 86 -5.51 -8.93 -11.96
CA LEU A 86 -5.60 -7.50 -12.23
C LEU A 86 -4.75 -6.69 -11.24
N LEU A 87 -4.76 -7.07 -9.95
CA LEU A 87 -3.90 -6.48 -8.92
C LEU A 87 -2.42 -6.74 -9.19
N ILE A 88 -2.04 -7.98 -9.55
CA ILE A 88 -0.67 -8.32 -9.93
C ILE A 88 -0.20 -7.48 -11.12
N LYS A 89 -1.07 -7.31 -12.13
CA LYS A 89 -0.77 -6.51 -13.32
C LYS A 89 -0.61 -5.02 -13.00
N MET A 90 -1.42 -4.48 -12.10
CA MET A 90 -1.26 -3.10 -11.61
C MET A 90 0.05 -2.93 -10.84
N GLN A 91 0.42 -3.89 -10.00
CA GLN A 91 1.66 -3.86 -9.24
C GLN A 91 2.90 -3.92 -10.14
N LYS A 92 2.89 -4.77 -11.18
CA LYS A 92 3.95 -4.82 -12.21
C LYS A 92 4.10 -3.47 -12.93
N ARG A 93 2.99 -2.85 -13.35
CA ARG A 93 3.02 -1.53 -13.99
C ARG A 93 3.54 -0.42 -13.09
N ALA A 94 3.25 -0.49 -11.79
CA ALA A 94 3.79 0.46 -10.82
C ALA A 94 5.31 0.26 -10.65
N TYR A 95 5.76 -0.99 -10.55
CA TYR A 95 7.18 -1.34 -10.47
C TYR A 95 7.97 -0.91 -11.72
N GLU A 96 7.46 -1.20 -12.92
CA GLU A 96 8.06 -0.78 -14.19
C GLU A 96 8.19 0.75 -14.30
N LYS A 97 7.19 1.50 -13.81
CA LYS A 97 7.26 2.97 -13.75
C LYS A 97 8.31 3.45 -12.76
N GLU A 98 8.47 2.77 -11.63
CA GLU A 98 9.52 3.09 -10.65
C GLU A 98 10.92 2.74 -11.17
N GLU A 99 11.09 1.62 -11.89
CA GLU A 99 12.35 1.27 -12.54
C GLU A 99 12.68 2.23 -13.68
N ALA A 100 11.70 2.60 -14.52
CA ALA A 100 11.90 3.60 -15.56
C ALA A 100 12.20 5.01 -15.01
N ALA A 101 11.70 5.32 -13.81
CA ALA A 101 12.00 6.58 -13.13
C ALA A 101 13.36 6.57 -12.39
N LYS A 102 13.92 5.39 -12.10
CA LYS A 102 15.30 5.26 -11.59
C LYS A 102 16.25 5.38 -12.77
N ALA A 103 17.15 6.35 -12.74
CA ALA A 103 18.21 6.46 -13.74
C ALA A 103 19.03 5.16 -13.72
N LYS A 104 19.05 4.42 -14.83
CA LYS A 104 19.91 3.24 -14.98
C LYS A 104 21.36 3.69 -14.76
N PRO A 105 22.12 3.04 -13.86
CA PRO A 105 23.52 3.39 -13.69
C PRO A 105 24.32 2.97 -14.92
N TRP A 106 25.32 3.78 -15.28
CA TRP A 106 26.10 3.72 -16.53
C TRP A 106 26.69 2.33 -16.87
N TYR A 107 26.93 1.46 -15.89
CA TYR A 107 27.50 0.13 -16.11
C TYR A 107 26.46 -0.89 -16.65
N VAL A 108 25.17 -0.61 -16.55
CA VAL A 108 24.10 -1.47 -17.09
C VAL A 108 24.05 -1.37 -18.62
N GLU A 109 24.34 -0.19 -19.18
CA GLU A 109 24.41 0.01 -20.64
C GLU A 109 25.52 -0.83 -21.29
N ILE A 110 26.64 -1.01 -20.58
CA ILE A 110 27.80 -1.80 -21.06
C ILE A 110 27.48 -3.31 -21.04
N LEU A 111 26.64 -3.77 -20.11
CA LEU A 111 26.23 -5.17 -20.01
C LEU A 111 25.08 -5.52 -20.99
N GLU A 112 24.20 -4.56 -21.28
CA GLU A 112 23.09 -4.72 -22.24
C GLU A 112 23.54 -4.56 -23.69
N SER A 113 24.66 -3.87 -23.96
CA SER A 113 25.27 -3.82 -25.30
C SER A 113 25.87 -5.18 -25.67
N LYS A 114 25.07 -6.03 -26.34
CA LYS A 114 25.63 -7.19 -27.04
C LYS A 114 26.62 -6.70 -28.09
N PRO A 115 27.80 -7.33 -28.25
CA PRO A 115 28.63 -7.07 -29.41
C PRO A 115 27.86 -7.51 -30.65
N GLU A 116 27.67 -6.59 -31.60
CA GLU A 116 27.25 -6.93 -32.95
C GLU A 116 28.34 -7.83 -33.55
N ILE A 117 28.02 -9.11 -33.77
CA ILE A 117 28.80 -10.06 -34.56
C ILE A 117 28.12 -10.17 -35.92
#